data_AF-A0A8J3BUZ6-F1
#
_entry.id   AF-A0A8J3BUZ6-F1
#
_cell.length_a   1.000
_cell.length_b   1.000
_cell.length_c   1.000
_cell.angle_alpha   90.00
_cell.angle_beta   90.00
_cell.angle_gamma   90.00
#
_symmetry.space_group_name_H-M   'P 1'
#
loop_
_entity.id
_entity.type
_entity.pdbx_description
1 polymer ?
#
loop_
_entity_poly.entity_id
_entity_poly.type
_entity_poly.pdbx_seq_one_letter_code
_entity_poly.pdbx_strand_id
1 'polypeptide(L)'
;MTTPSVPHGVFEPTNGAYVKLKKLLTEHFDIIEWTRDQDNTAPVMVSFVDITTGDAFTMHPIDSITDSDPITLLVFTTTGQVRAHGPYRGRTVAKTKAAAIAAADTAVAVTFTAALHPPAEQLPALVGSWHEVHPRIPAEVEFSTSGHGPQIVLCIDWTRRRLLPVGPFPDAGTADLWQPGNLPAGVHTRRLDLTLPAATAGE
;
A
#
# COMPACT_ATOMS: atom_id res chain seq x y z
N MET A 1 21.96 -8.44 2.45
CA MET A 1 21.68 -7.94 3.81
C MET A 1 20.18 -7.87 3.97
N THR A 2 19.61 -8.84 4.67
CA THR A 2 18.19 -8.92 5.02
C THR A 2 17.95 -8.00 6.20
N THR A 3 17.11 -6.97 6.02
CA THR A 3 16.56 -6.21 7.14
C THR A 3 15.75 -7.18 8.00
N PRO A 4 16.02 -7.30 9.31
CA PRO A 4 15.22 -8.16 10.18
C PRO A 4 13.79 -7.61 10.20
N SER A 5 12.83 -8.47 9.87
CA SER A 5 11.40 -8.16 10.05
C SER A 5 11.15 -7.94 11.54
N VAL A 6 10.75 -6.73 11.92
CA VAL A 6 10.29 -6.43 13.28
C VAL A 6 9.10 -7.36 13.57
N PRO A 7 9.12 -8.11 14.69
CA PRO A 7 8.01 -8.99 15.04
C PRO A 7 6.72 -8.17 15.16
N HIS A 8 5.64 -8.68 14.57
CA HIS A 8 4.31 -8.09 14.68
C HIS A 8 3.99 -7.79 16.16
N GLY A 9 3.72 -6.52 16.49
CA GLY A 9 3.33 -6.06 17.82
C GLY A 9 4.41 -5.31 18.62
N VAL A 10 5.59 -5.05 18.05
CA VAL A 10 6.58 -4.15 18.67
C VAL A 10 6.39 -2.73 18.14
N PHE A 11 6.23 -1.77 19.03
CA PHE A 11 6.08 -0.35 18.71
C PHE A 11 7.36 0.23 18.08
N GLU A 12 7.25 0.90 16.94
CA GLU A 12 8.32 1.57 16.22
C GLU A 12 8.45 3.05 16.66
N PRO A 13 9.50 3.42 17.42
CA PRO A 13 9.67 4.81 17.92
C PRO A 13 10.00 5.80 16.81
N THR A 14 10.49 5.29 15.68
CA THR A 14 10.76 6.04 14.45
C THR A 14 9.52 6.22 13.58
N ASN A 15 8.35 5.73 14.01
CA ASN A 15 7.09 5.94 13.31
C ASN A 15 6.83 7.45 13.10
N GLY A 16 6.69 7.87 11.84
CA GLY A 16 6.56 9.29 11.49
C GLY A 16 5.34 9.97 12.12
N ALA A 17 4.23 9.24 12.36
CA ALA A 17 3.07 9.80 13.05
C ALA A 17 3.38 10.06 14.54
N TYR A 18 4.08 9.14 15.18
CA TYR A 18 4.52 9.29 16.57
C TYR A 18 5.54 10.45 16.72
N VAL A 19 6.53 10.52 15.83
CA VAL A 19 7.51 11.62 15.80
C VAL A 19 6.84 12.97 15.59
N LYS A 20 5.86 13.06 14.67
CA LYS A 20 5.09 14.28 14.43
C LYS A 20 4.25 14.68 15.66
N LEU A 21 3.59 13.71 16.31
CA LEU A 21 2.84 13.94 17.54
C LEU A 21 3.73 14.52 18.64
N LYS A 22 4.88 13.88 18.92
CA LYS A 22 5.84 14.39 19.92
C LYS A 22 6.25 15.82 19.60
N LYS A 23 6.67 16.08 18.36
CA LYS A 23 7.10 17.42 17.95
C LYS A 23 6.02 18.48 18.13
N LEU A 24 4.76 18.16 17.87
CA LEU A 24 3.64 19.09 18.07
C LEU A 24 3.36 19.35 19.55
N LEU A 25 3.58 18.36 20.42
CA LEU A 25 3.23 18.47 21.84
C LEU A 25 4.36 19.03 22.71
N THR A 26 5.62 18.98 22.27
CA THR A 26 6.77 19.50 23.05
C THR A 26 6.70 21.00 23.36
N GLU A 27 5.88 21.77 22.65
CA GLU A 27 5.69 23.21 22.92
C GLU A 27 4.82 23.47 24.17
N HIS A 28 3.99 22.50 24.56
CA HIS A 28 3.00 22.65 25.64
C HIS A 28 3.17 21.64 26.76
N PHE A 29 3.81 20.50 26.50
CA PHE A 29 3.91 19.39 27.42
C PHE A 29 5.36 18.96 27.61
N ASP A 30 5.72 18.68 28.86
CA ASP A 30 6.85 17.80 29.17
C ASP A 30 6.45 16.36 28.86
N ILE A 31 7.24 15.70 28.00
CA ILE A 31 6.96 14.35 27.50
C ILE A 31 7.83 13.35 28.25
N ILE A 32 7.20 12.41 28.95
CA ILE A 32 7.87 11.32 29.69
C ILE A 32 7.58 9.99 28.99
N GLU A 33 8.63 9.36 28.48
CA GLU A 33 8.56 8.04 27.86
C GLU A 33 8.92 6.96 28.88
N TRP A 34 8.00 6.03 29.12
CA TRP A 34 8.21 4.87 29.99
C TRP A 34 8.60 3.68 29.12
N THR A 35 9.75 3.08 29.36
CA THR A 35 10.28 1.91 28.64
C THR A 35 10.36 0.70 29.57
N ARG A 36 10.23 -0.52 29.03
CA ARG A 36 10.43 -1.76 29.80
C ARG A 36 11.88 -2.22 29.82
N ASP A 37 12.59 -1.98 28.72
CA ASP A 37 13.91 -2.57 28.47
C ASP A 37 15.03 -1.58 28.76
N GLN A 38 16.17 -2.09 29.21
CA GLN A 38 17.38 -1.28 29.49
C GLN A 38 17.91 -0.56 28.25
N ASP A 39 17.62 -1.10 27.06
CA ASP A 39 18.04 -0.53 25.78
C ASP A 39 17.18 0.68 25.36
N ASN A 40 16.12 0.99 26.12
CA ASN A 40 15.29 2.19 25.98
C ASN A 40 14.69 2.37 24.57
N THR A 41 14.51 1.28 23.83
CA THR A 41 14.22 1.37 22.40
C THR A 41 12.75 1.70 22.14
N ALA A 42 11.78 1.06 22.81
CA ALA A 42 10.35 1.30 22.56
C ALA A 42 9.58 1.74 23.83
N PRO A 43 8.87 2.89 23.80
CA PRO A 43 8.00 3.28 24.91
C PRO A 43 6.82 2.34 25.04
N VAL A 44 6.56 1.88 26.27
CA VAL A 44 5.35 1.14 26.65
C VAL A 44 4.26 2.06 27.17
N MET A 45 4.59 3.26 27.62
CA MET A 45 3.64 4.32 27.97
C MET A 45 4.28 5.67 27.68
N VAL A 46 3.45 6.67 27.42
CA VAL A 46 3.88 8.07 27.28
C VAL A 46 2.96 8.93 28.15
N SER A 47 3.57 9.75 29.00
CA SER A 47 2.86 10.75 29.79
C SER A 47 3.17 12.13 29.25
N PHE A 48 2.15 12.97 29.14
CA PHE A 48 2.25 14.37 28.76
C PHE A 48 1.84 15.20 29.97
N VAL A 49 2.76 16.04 30.46
CA VAL A 49 2.54 16.91 31.62
C VAL A 49 2.49 18.34 31.11
N ASP A 50 1.34 18.99 31.27
CA ASP A 50 1.16 20.38 30.83
C ASP A 50 2.10 21.29 31.63
N ILE A 51 2.94 22.04 30.92
CA ILE A 51 4.02 22.84 31.52
C ILE A 51 3.46 23.96 32.41
N THR A 52 2.24 24.43 32.13
CA THR A 52 1.64 25.58 32.82
C THR A 52 0.89 25.16 34.08
N THR A 53 0.15 24.06 34.02
CA THR A 53 -0.77 23.61 35.06
C THR A 53 -0.21 22.45 35.88
N GLY A 54 0.70 21.66 35.31
CA GLY A 54 1.16 20.40 35.90
C GLY A 54 0.18 19.24 35.72
N ASP A 55 -0.95 19.45 35.03
CA ASP A 55 -1.91 18.38 34.75
C ASP A 55 -1.30 17.35 33.79
N ALA A 56 -1.56 16.08 34.05
CA ALA A 56 -0.96 14.99 33.28
C ALA A 56 -2.01 14.04 32.72
N PHE A 57 -1.79 13.59 31.49
CA PHE A 57 -2.46 12.43 30.94
C PHE A 57 -1.44 11.42 30.42
N THR A 58 -1.79 10.15 30.50
CA THR A 58 -0.91 9.04 30.14
C THR A 58 -1.62 8.14 29.15
N MET A 59 -0.90 7.75 28.11
CA MET A 59 -1.41 6.88 27.07
C MET A 59 -0.45 5.73 26.76
N HIS A 60 -1.03 4.59 26.38
CA HIS A 60 -0.28 3.45 25.87
C HIS A 60 -0.11 3.62 24.36
N PRO A 61 1.10 3.92 23.85
CA PRO A 61 1.32 4.01 22.41
C PRO A 61 1.24 2.61 21.83
N ILE A 62 0.33 2.43 20.89
CA ILE A 62 0.30 1.26 20.03
C ILE A 62 0.63 1.76 18.64
N ASP A 63 1.45 1.00 17.90
CA ASP A 63 1.50 1.21 16.47
C ASP A 63 0.09 0.89 15.97
N SER A 64 -0.53 1.83 15.26
CA SER A 64 -1.58 1.43 14.34
C SER A 64 -0.98 0.32 13.50
N ILE A 65 -1.67 -0.82 13.31
CA ILE A 65 -1.26 -1.80 12.31
C ILE A 65 -0.99 -1.00 11.05
N THR A 66 0.29 -0.77 10.76
CA THR A 66 0.68 -0.11 9.55
C THR A 66 0.36 -1.18 8.54
N ASP A 67 -0.76 -1.01 7.85
CA ASP A 67 -1.04 -1.73 6.62
C ASP A 67 0.16 -1.44 5.73
N SER A 68 1.17 -2.30 5.83
CA SER A 68 2.42 -2.22 5.07
C SER A 68 2.31 -3.06 3.82
N ASP A 69 1.16 -3.70 3.62
CA ASP A 69 0.90 -4.51 2.46
C ASP A 69 1.14 -3.63 1.23
N PRO A 70 1.91 -4.13 0.26
CA PRO A 70 2.10 -3.41 -0.99
C PRO A 70 0.73 -3.30 -1.67
N ILE A 71 0.25 -2.07 -1.87
CA ILE A 71 -1.01 -1.78 -2.54
C ILE A 71 -0.70 -1.20 -3.91
N THR A 72 -1.30 -1.77 -4.96
CA THR A 72 -1.36 -1.12 -6.27
C THR A 72 -2.66 -0.34 -6.40
N LEU A 73 -2.57 0.83 -7.04
CA LEU A 73 -3.72 1.63 -7.40
C LEU A 73 -3.97 1.49 -8.90
N LEU A 74 -5.11 0.91 -9.26
CA LEU A 74 -5.59 0.83 -10.63
C LEU A 74 -6.48 2.04 -10.91
N VAL A 75 -6.17 2.74 -11.99
CA VAL A 75 -6.88 3.95 -12.42
C VAL A 75 -7.53 3.64 -13.75
N PHE A 76 -8.86 3.70 -13.78
CA PHE A 76 -9.67 3.50 -14.98
C PHE A 76 -10.12 4.84 -15.51
N THR A 77 -9.86 5.10 -16.78
CA THR A 77 -10.22 6.37 -17.44
C THR A 77 -11.61 6.31 -18.06
N THR A 78 -12.19 7.47 -18.35
CA THR A 78 -13.45 7.62 -19.10
C THR A 78 -13.34 7.11 -20.54
N THR A 79 -12.13 7.03 -21.08
CA THR A 79 -11.84 6.46 -22.40
C THR A 79 -11.65 4.94 -22.38
N GLY A 80 -11.80 4.29 -21.22
CA GLY A 80 -11.69 2.84 -21.09
C GLY A 80 -10.26 2.31 -20.98
N GLN A 81 -9.29 3.13 -20.63
CA GLN A 81 -7.92 2.69 -20.35
C GLN A 81 -7.73 2.37 -18.88
N VAL A 82 -6.81 1.43 -18.57
CA VAL A 82 -6.35 1.20 -17.20
C VAL A 82 -4.87 1.49 -17.05
N ARG A 83 -4.53 2.15 -15.94
CA ARG A 83 -3.15 2.46 -15.52
C ARG A 83 -2.92 1.91 -14.13
N ALA A 84 -1.69 1.49 -13.83
CA ALA A 84 -1.31 1.03 -12.50
C ALA A 84 -0.28 1.98 -11.87
N HIS A 85 -0.48 2.29 -10.59
CA HIS A 85 0.43 3.12 -9.80
C HIS A 85 0.81 2.42 -8.48
N GLY A 86 2.04 2.62 -8.02
CA GLY A 86 2.55 2.02 -6.79
C GLY A 86 3.81 1.17 -7.02
N PRO A 87 4.14 0.23 -6.13
CA PRO A 87 3.39 -0.11 -4.93
C PRO A 87 3.43 1.02 -3.89
N TYR A 88 2.30 1.24 -3.22
CA TYR A 88 2.21 2.07 -2.03
C TYR A 88 2.29 1.17 -0.79
N ARG A 89 2.92 1.66 0.28
CA ARG A 89 2.90 0.99 1.58
C ARG A 89 1.56 1.31 2.25
N GLY A 90 0.57 0.43 2.06
CA GLY A 90 -0.73 0.51 2.71
C GLY A 90 -1.85 1.20 1.95
N ARG A 91 -3.08 0.81 2.30
CA ARG A 91 -4.31 1.32 1.67
C ARG A 91 -4.54 2.80 1.94
N THR A 92 -4.15 3.31 3.12
CA THR A 92 -4.32 4.73 3.45
C THR A 92 -3.51 5.62 2.53
N VAL A 93 -2.23 5.28 2.31
CA VAL A 93 -1.35 6.01 1.38
C VAL A 93 -1.90 5.91 -0.04
N ALA A 94 -2.30 4.70 -0.47
CA ALA A 94 -2.89 4.49 -1.80
C ALA A 94 -4.16 5.33 -2.01
N LYS A 95 -5.04 5.43 -1.01
CA LYS A 95 -6.26 6.27 -1.06
C LYS A 95 -5.94 7.76 -1.16
N THR A 96 -4.98 8.25 -0.38
CA THR A 96 -4.53 9.65 -0.48
C THR A 96 -3.99 9.95 -1.88
N LYS A 97 -3.21 9.03 -2.45
CA LYS A 97 -2.68 9.15 -3.82
C LYS A 97 -3.79 9.05 -4.87
N ALA A 98 -4.78 8.19 -4.66
CA ALA A 98 -5.96 8.08 -5.52
C ALA A 98 -6.72 9.41 -5.62
N ALA A 99 -6.96 10.07 -4.48
CA ALA A 99 -7.59 11.38 -4.45
C ALA A 99 -6.77 12.44 -5.21
N ALA A 100 -5.44 12.46 -5.00
CA ALA A 100 -4.55 13.38 -5.71
C ALA A 100 -4.55 13.15 -7.23
N ILE A 101 -4.51 11.88 -7.68
CA ILE A 101 -4.55 11.52 -9.11
C ILE A 101 -5.89 11.92 -9.72
N ALA A 102 -7.01 11.58 -9.06
CA ALA A 102 -8.34 11.92 -9.55
C ALA A 102 -8.58 13.43 -9.62
N ALA A 103 -7.98 14.22 -8.72
CA ALA A 103 -8.04 15.68 -8.76
C ALA A 103 -7.19 16.28 -9.89
N ALA A 104 -6.09 15.63 -10.26
CA ALA A 104 -5.15 16.12 -11.27
C ALA A 104 -5.53 15.72 -12.72
N ASP A 105 -6.24 14.61 -12.91
CA ASP A 105 -6.61 14.09 -14.23
C ASP A 105 -8.13 13.92 -14.33
N THR A 106 -8.78 14.81 -15.09
CA THR A 106 -10.23 14.79 -15.31
C THR A 106 -10.71 13.59 -16.13
N ALA A 107 -9.80 12.86 -16.80
CA ALA A 107 -10.14 11.63 -17.49
C ALA A 107 -10.30 10.43 -16.54
N VAL A 108 -9.99 10.57 -15.24
CA VAL A 108 -10.17 9.50 -14.25
C VAL A 108 -11.66 9.28 -13.98
N ALA A 109 -12.14 8.08 -14.30
CA ALA A 109 -13.51 7.66 -14.01
C ALA A 109 -13.61 6.96 -12.66
N VAL A 110 -12.68 6.03 -12.38
CA VAL A 110 -12.66 5.22 -11.16
C VAL A 110 -11.23 4.95 -10.74
N THR A 111 -10.96 5.06 -9.44
CA THR A 111 -9.72 4.57 -8.82
C THR A 111 -10.02 3.36 -7.95
N PHE A 112 -9.18 2.34 -8.02
CA PHE A 112 -9.38 1.06 -7.34
C PHE A 112 -8.08 0.61 -6.65
N THR A 113 -8.13 0.41 -5.34
CA THR A 113 -6.98 -0.10 -4.58
C THR A 113 -7.03 -1.61 -4.48
N ALA A 114 -5.94 -2.29 -4.79
CA ALA A 114 -5.80 -3.74 -4.70
C ALA A 114 -4.50 -4.11 -3.98
N ALA A 115 -4.53 -5.19 -3.18
CA ALA A 115 -3.30 -5.78 -2.66
C ALA A 115 -2.47 -6.29 -3.85
N LEU A 116 -1.17 -5.98 -3.82
CA LEU A 116 -0.23 -6.39 -4.85
C LEU A 116 0.52 -7.63 -4.38
N HIS A 117 0.28 -8.76 -5.03
CA HIS A 117 0.86 -10.02 -4.61
C HIS A 117 2.26 -10.25 -5.21
N PRO A 118 3.20 -10.82 -4.45
CA PRO A 118 4.56 -11.05 -4.96
C PRO A 118 4.57 -12.12 -6.07
N PRO A 119 5.42 -11.97 -7.10
CA PRO A 119 5.54 -12.95 -8.19
C PRO A 119 5.84 -14.40 -7.78
N ALA A 120 6.47 -14.57 -6.61
CA ALA A 120 6.85 -15.87 -6.07
C ALA A 120 5.67 -16.69 -5.55
N GLU A 121 4.53 -16.05 -5.27
CA GLU A 121 3.32 -16.74 -4.81
C GLU A 121 2.55 -17.36 -5.98
N GLN A 122 2.11 -18.61 -5.79
CA GLN A 122 1.35 -19.35 -6.78
C GLN A 122 -0.17 -19.14 -6.60
N LEU A 123 -0.93 -19.11 -7.70
CA LEU A 123 -2.38 -18.83 -7.71
C LEU A 123 -3.24 -19.65 -6.73
N PRO A 124 -2.99 -20.94 -6.45
CA PRO A 124 -3.78 -21.69 -5.47
C PRO A 124 -3.77 -21.06 -4.07
N ALA A 125 -2.69 -20.36 -3.69
CA ALA A 125 -2.60 -19.60 -2.45
C ALA A 125 -3.34 -18.24 -2.51
N LEU A 126 -3.69 -17.77 -3.72
CA LEU A 126 -4.29 -16.46 -3.97
C LEU A 126 -5.80 -16.53 -4.24
N VAL A 127 -6.43 -17.70 -4.08
CA VAL A 127 -7.87 -17.91 -4.34
C VAL A 127 -8.75 -17.04 -3.42
N GLY A 128 -8.29 -16.72 -2.21
CA GLY A 128 -8.97 -15.79 -1.30
C GLY A 128 -8.67 -14.30 -1.56
N SER A 129 -7.72 -14.01 -2.45
CA SER A 129 -7.15 -12.67 -2.63
C SER A 129 -7.75 -11.91 -3.81
N TRP A 130 -8.74 -12.50 -4.47
CA TRP A 130 -9.44 -11.86 -5.58
C TRP A 130 -10.24 -10.65 -5.10
N HIS A 131 -10.04 -9.54 -5.80
CA HIS A 131 -10.74 -8.30 -5.53
C HIS A 131 -11.95 -8.16 -6.43
N GLU A 132 -13.11 -7.87 -5.85
CA GLU A 132 -14.32 -7.58 -6.63
C GLU A 132 -14.19 -6.23 -7.34
N VAL A 133 -14.46 -6.26 -8.65
CA VAL A 133 -14.37 -5.11 -9.53
C VAL A 133 -15.65 -4.29 -9.41
N HIS A 134 -15.48 -2.99 -9.19
CA HIS A 134 -16.60 -2.06 -9.06
C HIS A 134 -17.48 -2.07 -10.34
N PRO A 135 -18.82 -2.09 -10.24
CA PRO A 135 -19.71 -2.21 -11.42
C PRO A 135 -19.54 -1.11 -12.48
N ARG A 136 -19.03 0.06 -12.09
CA ARG A 136 -18.73 1.17 -13.01
C ARG A 136 -17.52 0.94 -13.91
N ILE A 137 -16.68 -0.06 -13.62
CA ILE A 137 -15.55 -0.39 -14.48
C ILE A 137 -16.10 -1.20 -15.68
N PRO A 138 -15.83 -0.78 -16.92
CA PRO A 138 -16.27 -1.52 -18.10
C PRO A 138 -15.58 -2.89 -18.15
N ALA A 139 -16.26 -3.88 -18.75
CA ALA A 139 -15.68 -5.22 -18.94
C ALA A 139 -14.63 -5.24 -20.05
N GLU A 140 -14.70 -4.28 -20.97
CA GLU A 140 -13.68 -4.04 -21.99
C GLU A 140 -12.84 -2.85 -21.54
N VAL A 141 -11.57 -3.12 -21.26
CA VAL A 141 -10.59 -2.13 -20.84
C VAL A 141 -9.37 -2.29 -21.73
N GLU A 142 -8.83 -1.18 -22.19
CA GLU A 142 -7.58 -1.15 -22.94
C GLU A 142 -6.39 -1.20 -21.99
N PHE A 143 -5.52 -2.17 -22.24
CA PHE A 143 -4.27 -2.37 -21.50
C PHE A 143 -3.13 -1.87 -22.39
N SER A 144 -2.50 -0.78 -21.99
CA SER A 144 -1.32 -0.26 -22.68
C SER A 144 -0.07 -0.55 -21.86
N THR A 145 0.97 -1.05 -22.53
CA THR A 145 2.28 -1.23 -21.94
C THR A 145 3.33 -0.66 -22.89
N SER A 146 4.18 0.22 -22.39
CA SER A 146 5.42 0.63 -23.06
C SER A 146 6.46 -0.50 -23.05
N GLY A 147 6.36 -1.43 -22.10
CA GLY A 147 7.30 -2.54 -21.95
C GLY A 147 8.63 -2.15 -21.31
N HIS A 148 8.76 -0.90 -20.85
CA HIS A 148 9.94 -0.39 -20.16
C HIS A 148 9.64 -0.16 -18.67
N GLY A 149 10.55 -0.63 -17.82
CA GLY A 149 10.43 -0.50 -16.37
C GLY A 149 9.48 -1.51 -15.72
N PRO A 150 9.17 -1.31 -14.42
CA PRO A 150 8.43 -2.27 -13.62
C PRO A 150 7.04 -2.54 -14.18
N GLN A 151 6.59 -3.79 -14.06
CA GLN A 151 5.31 -4.25 -14.58
C GLN A 151 4.48 -4.88 -13.46
N ILE A 152 3.17 -4.92 -13.65
CA ILE A 152 2.30 -5.88 -12.95
C ILE A 152 1.62 -6.78 -13.95
N VAL A 153 1.29 -8.00 -13.53
CA VAL A 153 0.36 -8.88 -14.23
C VAL A 153 -0.97 -8.82 -13.51
N LEU A 154 -2.01 -8.43 -14.23
CA LEU A 154 -3.39 -8.45 -13.76
C LEU A 154 -4.06 -9.75 -14.24
N CYS A 155 -4.40 -10.62 -13.31
CA CYS A 155 -5.33 -11.72 -13.56
C CYS A 155 -6.75 -11.18 -13.48
N ILE A 156 -7.59 -11.51 -14.47
CA ILE A 156 -8.92 -10.91 -14.65
C ILE A 156 -9.95 -12.02 -14.92
N ASP A 157 -11.01 -12.05 -14.12
CA ASP A 157 -12.22 -12.85 -14.33
C ASP A 157 -13.39 -11.89 -14.58
N TRP A 158 -13.69 -11.56 -15.84
CA TRP A 158 -14.81 -10.66 -16.15
C TRP A 158 -16.17 -11.28 -15.88
N THR A 159 -16.28 -12.61 -15.96
CA THR A 159 -17.52 -13.34 -15.69
C THR A 159 -17.94 -13.17 -14.24
N ARG A 160 -16.97 -13.24 -13.31
CA ARG A 160 -17.20 -13.01 -11.88
C ARG A 160 -16.93 -11.59 -11.42
N ARG A 161 -16.49 -10.71 -12.34
CA ARG A 161 -16.09 -9.31 -12.07
C ARG A 161 -15.03 -9.25 -10.96
N ARG A 162 -13.94 -9.99 -11.11
CA ARG A 162 -12.83 -10.02 -10.14
C ARG A 162 -11.48 -9.81 -10.79
N LEU A 163 -10.55 -9.21 -10.06
CA LEU A 163 -9.16 -9.04 -10.47
C LEU A 163 -8.17 -9.41 -9.36
N LEU A 164 -6.96 -9.74 -9.75
CA LEU A 164 -5.85 -10.06 -8.85
C LEU A 164 -4.55 -9.52 -9.47
N PRO A 165 -3.95 -8.46 -8.91
CA PRO A 165 -2.68 -7.93 -9.38
C PRO A 165 -1.50 -8.65 -8.74
N VAL A 166 -0.53 -9.02 -9.57
CA VAL A 166 0.72 -9.68 -9.18
C VAL A 166 1.89 -8.85 -9.66
N GLY A 167 2.89 -8.65 -8.80
CA GLY A 167 4.07 -7.84 -9.09
C GLY A 167 4.68 -7.21 -7.83
N PRO A 168 5.56 -6.21 -7.99
CA PRO A 168 6.09 -5.75 -9.26
C PRO A 168 7.04 -6.79 -9.89
N PHE A 169 6.96 -6.93 -11.20
CA PHE A 169 7.99 -7.55 -12.01
C PHE A 169 9.00 -6.48 -12.43
N PRO A 170 10.31 -6.80 -12.55
CA PRO A 170 11.31 -5.82 -12.91
C PRO A 170 11.14 -5.30 -14.35
N ASP A 171 10.66 -6.16 -15.26
CA ASP A 171 10.49 -5.85 -16.67
C ASP A 171 9.40 -6.71 -17.33
N ALA A 172 9.11 -6.37 -18.58
CA ALA A 172 8.19 -7.05 -19.48
C ALA A 172 8.49 -8.56 -19.65
N GLY A 173 9.76 -8.91 -19.88
CA GLY A 173 10.15 -10.30 -20.15
C GLY A 173 9.93 -11.19 -18.93
N THR A 174 10.26 -10.70 -17.75
CA THR A 174 10.05 -11.42 -16.48
C THR A 174 8.57 -11.60 -16.18
N ALA A 175 7.75 -10.59 -16.47
CA ALA A 175 6.30 -10.69 -16.36
C ALA A 175 5.69 -11.69 -17.35
N ASP A 176 6.20 -11.78 -18.58
CA ASP A 176 5.72 -12.74 -19.60
C ASP A 176 6.07 -14.20 -19.24
N LEU A 177 7.20 -14.40 -18.56
CA LEU A 177 7.61 -15.71 -18.05
C LEU A 177 6.78 -16.17 -16.86
N TRP A 178 6.04 -15.26 -16.21
CA TRP A 178 5.17 -15.62 -15.11
C TRP A 178 3.92 -16.34 -15.64
N GLN A 179 3.97 -17.67 -15.58
CA GLN A 179 2.86 -18.54 -15.90
C GLN A 179 2.31 -19.12 -14.62
N PRO A 180 1.17 -18.62 -14.13
CA PRO A 180 0.55 -19.22 -12.97
C PRO A 180 0.00 -20.60 -13.35
N GLY A 181 0.50 -21.65 -12.69
CA GLY A 181 0.31 -23.04 -13.12
C GLY A 181 -1.12 -23.58 -13.10
N ASN A 182 -2.13 -22.79 -12.68
CA ASN A 182 -3.54 -23.19 -12.57
C ASN A 182 -4.47 -21.97 -12.58
N LEU A 183 -4.58 -21.26 -13.71
CA LEU A 183 -5.61 -20.23 -13.86
C LEU A 183 -7.00 -20.88 -13.92
N PRO A 184 -8.00 -20.40 -13.14
CA PRO A 184 -9.37 -20.83 -13.31
C PRO A 184 -9.87 -20.59 -14.74
N ALA A 185 -10.80 -21.42 -15.22
CA ALA A 185 -11.41 -21.22 -16.53
C ALA A 185 -12.06 -19.84 -16.64
N GLY A 186 -11.83 -19.16 -17.77
CA GLY A 186 -12.35 -17.80 -18.01
C GLY A 186 -11.49 -16.67 -17.41
N VAL A 187 -10.38 -17.01 -16.75
CA VAL A 187 -9.41 -16.02 -16.28
C VAL A 187 -8.38 -15.73 -17.37
N HIS A 188 -8.13 -14.45 -17.59
CA HIS A 188 -7.10 -13.97 -18.51
C HIS A 188 -6.04 -13.17 -17.76
N THR A 189 -4.80 -13.22 -18.22
CA THR A 189 -3.72 -12.34 -17.74
C THR A 189 -3.52 -11.18 -18.71
N ARG A 190 -3.28 -10.00 -18.17
CA ARG A 190 -2.87 -8.81 -18.92
C ARG A 190 -1.75 -8.12 -18.17
N ARG A 191 -0.75 -7.61 -18.88
CA ARG A 191 0.28 -6.78 -18.27
C ARG A 191 -0.14 -5.32 -18.20
N LEU A 192 0.42 -4.62 -17.23
CA LEU A 192 0.36 -3.17 -17.13
C LEU A 192 1.71 -2.62 -16.68
N ASP A 193 2.10 -1.50 -17.28
CA ASP A 193 3.22 -0.72 -16.76
C ASP A 193 2.87 -0.23 -15.35
N LEU A 194 3.80 -0.37 -14.43
CA LEU A 194 3.64 0.12 -13.07
C LEU A 194 4.34 1.47 -12.91
N THR A 195 3.54 2.52 -12.76
CA THR A 195 4.07 3.85 -12.46
C THR A 195 4.49 3.90 -10.99
N LEU A 196 5.80 3.89 -10.75
CA LEU A 196 6.35 4.00 -9.41
C LEU A 196 6.00 5.35 -8.77
N PRO A 197 5.79 5.42 -7.44
CA PRO A 197 5.68 6.69 -6.75
C PRO A 197 6.95 7.50 -7.01
N ALA A 198 6.79 8.80 -7.25
CA ALA A 198 7.95 9.70 -7.23
C ALA A 198 8.68 9.50 -5.91
N ALA A 199 10.00 9.31 -5.97
CA ALA A 199 10.82 9.25 -4.76
C ALA A 199 10.58 10.54 -3.98
N THR A 200 9.89 10.45 -2.84
CA THR A 200 9.81 11.57 -1.92
C THR A 200 11.24 11.83 -1.45
N ALA A 201 11.79 12.97 -1.87
CA ALA A 201 13.08 13.43 -1.41
C ALA A 201 12.99 13.67 0.11
N GLY A 202 13.53 12.74 0.90
CA GLY A 202 13.64 12.82 2.36
C GLY A 202 12.31 12.68 3.11
N GLU A 203 12.06 11.50 3.66
CA GLU A 203 11.42 11.38 4.98
C GLU A 203 12.39 10.65 5.91
#